data_AF-A0A1E7ZBJ5-F1
#
_entry.id   AF-A0A1E7ZBJ5-F1
#
_cell.length_a   1.000
_cell.length_b   1.000
_cell.length_c   1.000
_cell.angle_alpha   90.00
_cell.angle_beta   90.00
_cell.angle_gamma   90.00
#
_symmetry.space_group_name_H-M   'P 1'
#
loop_
_entity.id
_entity.type
_entity.pdbx_description
1 polymer ?
#
loop_
_entity_poly.entity_id
_entity_poly.type
_entity_poly.pdbx_seq_one_letter_code
_entity_poly.pdbx_strand_id
1 'polypeptide(L)'
;MFNYPPAPLPGEHAASVIYRTFQQNCHQRIETWFNTHLKTPFFEMPQRIWVPVYEHLAEALQVYFSKASFIKQFTNLTDYTLFLSPQNFDSGYPSCIFHDLAKRKFEHGLQVITDRVWRYCPDCAVEDERRFGTAYFHTEHQQYHRLSCLRHGCYLKATQTQKFSLPPLDREREDIIAEVSILERQLQKLINIIKQVPSPERKPRLLSLLKQKLGVSRLHRLRDHNLKGMREAHVYLAEAFNNTPMRHFFRWGALCADRYPLNAPHGLLTMLQPDRFYHPMIYLMIAVTFLDEQEQNLLVELPFRGENPREPLPLVIIPESFKAPSCFGGV
;
A
#
# COMPACT_ATOMS: atom_id res chain seq x y z
N MET A 1 -0.37 7.46 -28.96
CA MET A 1 0.90 7.25 -28.21
C MET A 1 1.45 5.87 -28.47
N PHE A 2 0.65 4.82 -28.32
CA PHE A 2 1.07 3.45 -28.64
C PHE A 2 0.35 3.02 -29.92
N ASN A 3 0.99 3.20 -31.08
CA ASN A 3 0.37 2.78 -32.34
C ASN A 3 0.30 1.24 -32.42
N TYR A 4 1.31 0.56 -31.87
CA TYR A 4 1.41 -0.90 -31.82
C TYR A 4 2.19 -1.34 -30.57
N PRO A 5 1.60 -1.29 -29.36
CA PRO A 5 2.26 -1.85 -28.17
C PRO A 5 2.38 -3.38 -28.33
N PRO A 6 3.45 -4.01 -27.78
CA PRO A 6 3.54 -5.45 -27.74
C PRO A 6 2.40 -6.01 -26.88
N ALA A 7 1.99 -7.24 -27.19
CA ALA A 7 1.02 -7.94 -26.36
C ALA A 7 1.56 -8.10 -24.92
N PRO A 8 0.72 -7.85 -23.88
CA PRO A 8 1.10 -8.11 -22.50
C PRO A 8 1.47 -9.58 -22.29
N LEU A 9 2.53 -9.82 -21.54
CA LEU A 9 2.96 -11.14 -21.09
C LEU A 9 2.16 -11.59 -19.85
N PRO A 10 2.14 -12.90 -19.52
CA PRO A 10 1.37 -13.40 -18.38
C PRO A 10 1.75 -12.72 -17.06
N GLY A 11 0.79 -12.06 -16.41
CA GLY A 11 1.02 -11.38 -15.13
C GLY A 11 1.85 -10.10 -15.24
N GLU A 12 2.12 -9.59 -16.45
CA GLU A 12 2.92 -8.39 -16.67
C GLU A 12 2.24 -7.11 -16.18
N HIS A 13 2.98 -6.25 -15.50
CA HIS A 13 2.48 -4.94 -15.11
C HIS A 13 2.46 -3.97 -16.31
N ALA A 14 1.47 -3.08 -16.41
CA ALA A 14 1.30 -2.12 -17.50
C ALA A 14 2.54 -1.25 -17.75
N ALA A 15 3.26 -0.89 -16.69
CA ALA A 15 4.56 -0.21 -16.80
C ALA A 15 5.56 -0.98 -17.67
N SER A 16 5.68 -2.29 -17.48
CA SER A 16 6.62 -3.13 -18.23
C SER A 16 6.25 -3.20 -19.71
N VAL A 17 4.95 -3.25 -20.03
CA VAL A 17 4.46 -3.16 -21.42
C VAL A 17 4.93 -1.86 -22.06
N ILE A 18 4.81 -0.73 -21.34
CA ILE A 18 5.31 0.56 -21.81
C ILE A 18 6.83 0.50 -21.99
N TYR A 19 7.58 0.01 -21.00
CA TYR A 19 9.05 -0.06 -21.07
C TYR A 19 9.53 -0.89 -22.27
N ARG A 20 8.90 -2.05 -22.53
CA ARG A 20 9.17 -2.87 -23.71
C ARG A 20 8.81 -2.16 -25.01
N THR A 21 7.67 -1.46 -25.05
CA THR A 21 7.29 -0.66 -26.22
C THR A 21 8.36 0.38 -26.54
N PHE A 22 8.89 1.07 -25.52
CA PHE A 22 9.94 2.07 -25.72
C PHE A 22 11.29 1.46 -26.12
N GLN A 23 11.65 0.30 -25.59
CA GLN A 23 12.83 -0.45 -26.01
C GLN A 23 12.74 -0.88 -27.49
N GLN A 24 11.56 -1.34 -27.94
CA GLN A 24 11.34 -1.78 -29.32
C GLN A 24 11.33 -0.62 -30.33
N ASN A 25 10.88 0.57 -29.92
CA ASN A 25 10.75 1.72 -30.81
C ASN A 25 12.00 2.65 -30.83
N CYS A 26 13.11 2.25 -30.19
CA CYS A 26 14.40 2.97 -30.19
C CYS A 26 14.32 4.47 -29.82
N HIS A 27 13.31 4.89 -29.05
CA HIS A 27 13.16 6.30 -28.69
C HIS A 27 14.32 6.74 -27.79
N GLN A 28 15.01 7.83 -28.16
CA GLN A 28 16.26 8.27 -27.55
C GLN A 28 16.19 8.62 -26.06
N ARG A 29 15.00 8.79 -25.48
CA ARG A 29 14.74 8.79 -24.03
C ARG A 29 13.24 8.92 -23.79
N ILE A 30 12.62 7.85 -23.30
CA ILE A 30 11.25 7.86 -22.75
C ILE A 30 11.03 9.06 -21.80
N GLU A 31 12.06 9.44 -21.03
CA GLU A 31 12.07 10.62 -20.16
C GLU A 31 11.78 11.92 -20.90
N THR A 32 12.50 12.16 -21.99
CA THR A 32 12.34 13.35 -22.83
C THR A 32 10.92 13.39 -23.38
N TRP A 33 10.40 12.26 -23.84
CA TRP A 33 9.04 12.20 -24.36
C TRP A 33 8.01 12.57 -23.28
N PHE A 34 8.08 11.95 -22.10
CA PHE A 34 7.16 12.23 -20.98
C PHE A 34 7.27 13.68 -20.49
N ASN A 35 8.48 14.20 -20.33
CA ASN A 35 8.71 15.57 -19.88
C ASN A 35 8.19 16.60 -20.90
N THR A 36 8.36 16.33 -22.20
CA THR A 36 7.91 17.22 -23.27
C THR A 36 6.38 17.19 -23.46
N HIS A 37 5.75 16.02 -23.36
CA HIS A 37 4.34 15.84 -23.74
C HIS A 37 3.37 15.87 -22.56
N LEU A 38 3.80 15.46 -21.37
CA LEU A 38 2.91 15.32 -20.21
C LEU A 38 3.19 16.34 -19.10
N LYS A 39 4.26 17.15 -19.21
CA LYS A 39 4.64 18.26 -18.28
C LYS A 39 4.53 17.92 -16.79
N THR A 40 4.60 16.63 -16.47
CA THR A 40 4.48 16.08 -15.12
C THR A 40 5.73 15.23 -14.90
N PRO A 41 6.37 15.31 -13.74
CA PRO A 41 7.47 14.43 -13.39
C PRO A 41 6.88 13.02 -13.21
N PHE A 42 6.70 12.34 -14.34
CA PHE A 42 6.10 11.01 -14.44
C PHE A 42 6.79 9.99 -13.51
N PHE A 43 8.00 10.31 -13.05
CA PHE A 43 8.98 9.38 -12.51
C PHE A 43 9.22 9.47 -11.00
N GLU A 44 8.64 10.47 -10.32
CA GLU A 44 8.77 10.64 -8.86
C GLU A 44 7.55 10.12 -8.07
N MET A 45 6.54 9.67 -8.80
CA MET A 45 5.23 9.29 -8.27
C MET A 45 5.08 7.77 -8.17
N PRO A 46 4.10 7.26 -7.40
CA PRO A 46 3.83 5.84 -7.24
C PRO A 46 3.13 5.30 -8.49
N GLN A 47 3.94 5.17 -9.55
CA GLN A 47 3.59 4.74 -10.90
C GLN A 47 2.95 3.34 -10.97
N ARG A 48 3.01 2.58 -9.87
CA ARG A 48 2.47 1.22 -9.76
C ARG A 48 0.95 1.16 -9.65
N ILE A 49 0.30 2.28 -9.35
CA ILE A 49 -1.15 2.31 -9.16
C ILE A 49 -1.86 2.68 -10.44
N TRP A 50 -1.63 3.91 -10.88
CA TRP A 50 -2.24 4.46 -12.09
C TRP A 50 -1.49 5.71 -12.52
N VAL A 51 -1.27 5.83 -13.82
CA VAL A 51 -0.77 7.04 -14.47
C VAL A 51 -1.62 7.30 -15.71
N PRO A 52 -1.86 8.57 -16.11
CA PRO A 52 -2.71 8.87 -17.26
C PRO A 52 -2.35 8.11 -18.54
N VAL A 53 -1.05 7.81 -18.74
CA VAL A 53 -0.62 7.02 -19.91
C VAL A 53 -1.17 5.59 -19.96
N TYR A 54 -1.56 5.00 -18.82
CA TYR A 54 -2.20 3.69 -18.79
C TYR A 54 -3.57 3.72 -19.48
N GLU A 55 -4.23 4.87 -19.52
CA GLU A 55 -5.47 5.04 -20.29
C GLU A 55 -5.20 4.87 -21.79
N HIS A 56 -4.16 5.53 -22.31
CA HIS A 56 -3.76 5.37 -23.71
C HIS A 56 -3.30 3.95 -24.04
N LEU A 57 -2.63 3.27 -23.11
CA LEU A 57 -2.25 1.88 -23.29
C LEU A 57 -3.49 0.96 -23.30
N ALA A 58 -4.45 1.18 -22.40
CA ALA A 58 -5.70 0.43 -22.35
C ALA A 58 -6.52 0.62 -23.63
N GLU A 59 -6.60 1.85 -24.15
CA GLU A 59 -7.23 2.17 -25.44
C GLU A 59 -6.55 1.43 -26.59
N ALA A 60 -5.22 1.42 -26.64
CA ALA A 60 -4.47 0.69 -27.67
C ALA A 60 -4.67 -0.84 -27.60
N LEU A 61 -4.94 -1.38 -26.41
CA LEU A 61 -5.17 -2.81 -26.17
C LEU A 61 -6.66 -3.19 -26.07
N GLN A 62 -7.57 -2.26 -26.40
CA GLN A 62 -9.02 -2.45 -26.19
C GLN A 62 -9.63 -3.61 -26.99
N VAL A 63 -8.97 -4.04 -28.07
CA VAL A 63 -9.36 -5.19 -28.88
C VAL A 63 -9.26 -6.50 -28.08
N TYR A 64 -8.35 -6.56 -27.11
CA TYR A 64 -8.09 -7.75 -26.29
C TYR A 64 -8.69 -7.65 -24.89
N PHE A 65 -8.76 -6.44 -24.33
CA PHE A 65 -9.16 -6.24 -22.94
C PHE A 65 -10.13 -5.06 -22.82
N SER A 66 -11.25 -5.26 -22.11
CA SER A 66 -12.03 -4.12 -21.63
C SER A 66 -11.21 -3.30 -20.64
N LYS A 67 -11.50 -2.00 -20.51
CA LYS A 67 -10.79 -1.12 -19.55
C LYS A 67 -10.79 -1.66 -18.12
N ALA A 68 -11.92 -2.21 -17.67
CA ALA A 68 -12.03 -2.83 -16.34
C ALA A 68 -11.15 -4.09 -16.21
N SER A 69 -11.10 -4.92 -17.25
CA SER A 69 -10.22 -6.09 -17.29
C SER A 69 -8.75 -5.70 -17.31
N PHE A 70 -8.38 -4.69 -18.11
CA PHE A 70 -7.03 -4.16 -18.18
C PHE A 70 -6.54 -3.67 -16.82
N ILE A 71 -7.35 -2.84 -16.14
CA ILE A 71 -7.05 -2.34 -14.79
C ILE A 71 -6.84 -3.50 -13.82
N LYS A 72 -7.72 -4.49 -13.84
CA LYS A 72 -7.67 -5.63 -12.91
C LYS A 72 -6.43 -6.51 -13.12
N GLN A 73 -6.00 -6.71 -14.37
CA GLN A 73 -4.94 -7.66 -14.70
C GLN A 73 -3.54 -7.04 -14.71
N PHE A 74 -3.42 -5.80 -15.18
CA PHE A 74 -2.12 -5.18 -15.49
C PHE A 74 -1.77 -4.01 -14.58
N THR A 75 -2.56 -3.73 -13.54
CA THR A 75 -2.27 -2.66 -12.57
C THR A 75 -2.58 -3.12 -11.15
N ASN A 76 -1.98 -2.46 -10.15
CA ASN A 76 -2.32 -2.73 -8.75
C ASN A 76 -3.44 -1.83 -8.21
N LEU A 77 -4.11 -1.04 -9.05
CA LEU A 77 -5.11 -0.08 -8.60
C LEU A 77 -6.12 -0.66 -7.62
N THR A 78 -6.68 -1.83 -7.95
CA THR A 78 -7.72 -2.46 -7.14
C THR A 78 -7.27 -2.70 -5.71
N ASP A 79 -5.99 -3.04 -5.49
CA ASP A 79 -5.44 -3.20 -4.15
C ASP A 79 -5.44 -1.87 -3.39
N TYR A 80 -5.06 -0.76 -4.03
CA TYR A 80 -4.97 0.54 -3.38
C TYR A 80 -6.34 1.19 -3.11
N THR A 81 -7.38 0.69 -3.75
CA THR A 81 -8.77 1.11 -3.48
C THR A 81 -9.43 0.38 -2.29
N LEU A 82 -8.69 -0.47 -1.55
CA LEU A 82 -9.24 -1.32 -0.48
C LEU A 82 -10.18 -0.58 0.50
N PHE A 83 -9.83 0.65 0.88
CA PHE A 83 -10.58 1.48 1.84
C PHE A 83 -11.33 2.66 1.20
N LEU A 84 -11.46 2.67 -0.12
CA LEU A 84 -12.20 3.70 -0.84
C LEU A 84 -13.65 3.25 -1.05
N SER A 85 -14.60 4.14 -0.73
CA SER A 85 -16.01 3.93 -1.09
C SER A 85 -16.24 4.39 -2.53
N PRO A 86 -16.97 3.62 -3.37
CA PRO A 86 -17.41 4.08 -4.69
C PRO A 86 -18.17 5.40 -4.64
N GLN A 87 -18.88 5.65 -3.53
CA GLN A 87 -19.65 6.89 -3.29
C GLN A 87 -18.76 8.12 -3.08
N ASN A 88 -17.46 7.93 -2.77
CA ASN A 88 -16.50 9.04 -2.67
C ASN A 88 -16.12 9.61 -4.05
N PHE A 89 -16.61 9.00 -5.12
CA PHE A 89 -16.36 9.39 -6.50
C PHE A 89 -17.69 9.54 -7.23
N ASP A 90 -17.99 10.76 -7.67
CA ASP A 90 -19.34 11.20 -8.10
C ASP A 90 -19.91 10.48 -9.34
N SER A 91 -19.23 9.51 -9.96
CA SER A 91 -19.61 9.05 -11.30
C SER A 91 -19.39 7.58 -11.65
N GLY A 92 -19.02 6.70 -10.70
CA GLY A 92 -19.00 5.24 -10.93
C GLY A 92 -18.03 4.72 -12.00
N TYR A 93 -17.37 5.61 -12.75
CA TYR A 93 -16.39 5.30 -13.78
C TYR A 93 -14.97 5.38 -13.21
N PRO A 94 -14.11 4.38 -13.46
CA PRO A 94 -12.70 4.42 -13.09
C PRO A 94 -12.01 5.72 -13.55
N SER A 95 -12.30 6.22 -14.75
CA SER A 95 -11.76 7.50 -15.27
C SER A 95 -12.05 8.70 -14.39
N CYS A 96 -13.21 8.76 -13.76
CA CYS A 96 -13.55 9.86 -12.85
C CYS A 96 -12.94 9.66 -11.47
N ILE A 97 -12.88 8.41 -10.98
CA ILE A 97 -12.07 8.05 -9.81
C ILE A 97 -10.63 8.53 -10.05
N PHE A 98 -10.05 8.30 -11.24
CA PHE A 98 -8.70 8.72 -11.61
C PHE A 98 -8.54 10.23 -11.72
N HIS A 99 -9.49 10.90 -12.33
CA HIS A 99 -9.47 12.35 -12.47
C HIS A 99 -9.65 13.04 -11.11
N ASP A 100 -10.50 12.52 -10.22
CA ASP A 100 -10.68 13.04 -8.87
C ASP A 100 -9.48 12.70 -7.98
N LEU A 101 -8.89 11.52 -8.13
CA LEU A 101 -7.63 11.14 -7.50
C LEU A 101 -6.47 12.01 -7.99
N ALA A 102 -6.44 12.39 -9.27
CA ALA A 102 -5.46 13.33 -9.84
C ALA A 102 -5.70 14.77 -9.37
N LYS A 103 -6.96 15.24 -9.33
CA LYS A 103 -7.37 16.56 -8.84
C LYS A 103 -7.10 16.76 -7.36
N ARG A 104 -7.32 15.73 -6.54
CA ARG A 104 -7.03 15.77 -5.09
C ARG A 104 -5.53 15.78 -4.77
N LYS A 105 -4.65 15.88 -5.77
CA LYS A 105 -3.21 15.60 -5.67
C LYS A 105 -3.03 14.26 -4.98
N PHE A 106 -3.08 13.18 -5.75
CA PHE A 106 -2.95 11.78 -5.30
C PHE A 106 -1.88 11.57 -4.20
N GLU A 107 -0.79 12.33 -4.29
CA GLU A 107 0.27 12.51 -3.29
C GLU A 107 -0.22 12.80 -1.88
N HIS A 108 -1.18 13.72 -1.72
CA HIS A 108 -1.72 14.16 -0.44
C HIS A 108 -2.95 13.35 0.00
N GLY A 109 -3.72 12.83 -0.96
CA GLY A 109 -4.98 12.12 -0.70
C GLY A 109 -4.82 10.69 -0.19
N LEU A 110 -3.75 9.99 -0.57
CA LEU A 110 -3.44 8.63 -0.09
C LEU A 110 -2.00 8.50 0.41
N GLN A 111 -1.22 9.58 0.44
CA GLN A 111 0.20 9.56 0.86
C GLN A 111 1.01 8.48 0.15
N VAL A 112 0.72 8.26 -1.12
CA VAL A 112 1.27 7.14 -1.88
C VAL A 112 2.77 7.30 -2.17
N ILE A 113 3.31 8.50 -1.94
CA ILE A 113 4.75 8.80 -1.90
C ILE A 113 5.50 7.86 -0.93
N THR A 114 4.80 7.17 -0.03
CA THR A 114 5.37 6.18 0.87
C THR A 114 5.85 4.92 0.15
N ASP A 115 5.28 4.49 -0.98
CA ASP A 115 5.63 3.22 -1.65
C ASP A 115 6.45 3.46 -2.95
N ARG A 116 7.79 3.47 -2.85
CA ARG A 116 8.64 4.12 -3.88
C ARG A 116 9.38 3.23 -4.88
N VAL A 117 9.58 1.95 -4.61
CA VAL A 117 10.54 1.12 -5.36
C VAL A 117 9.85 -0.03 -6.08
N TRP A 118 10.10 -0.21 -7.38
CA TRP A 118 9.64 -1.41 -8.08
C TRP A 118 10.24 -2.65 -7.43
N ARG A 119 9.41 -3.69 -7.31
CA ARG A 119 9.78 -4.95 -6.66
C ARG A 119 9.88 -6.03 -7.72
N TYR A 120 10.89 -6.88 -7.64
CA TYR A 120 11.03 -7.99 -8.58
C TYR A 120 11.66 -9.20 -7.90
N CYS A 121 11.48 -10.35 -8.54
CA CYS A 121 12.14 -11.60 -8.18
C CYS A 121 13.27 -11.85 -9.18
N PRO A 122 14.53 -12.05 -8.72
CA PRO A 122 15.66 -12.39 -9.59
C PRO A 122 15.39 -13.64 -10.45
N ASP A 123 14.81 -14.67 -9.83
CA ASP A 123 14.51 -15.94 -10.51
C ASP A 123 13.42 -15.76 -11.58
N CYS A 124 12.35 -15.00 -11.30
CA CYS A 124 11.37 -14.63 -12.34
C CYS A 124 12.06 -13.91 -13.50
N ALA A 125 12.87 -12.88 -13.22
CA ALA A 125 13.51 -12.10 -14.27
C ALA A 125 14.36 -12.97 -15.21
N VAL A 126 15.14 -13.92 -14.67
CA VAL A 126 15.94 -14.87 -15.46
C VAL A 126 15.07 -15.85 -16.25
N GLU A 127 14.00 -16.37 -15.65
CA GLU A 127 13.08 -17.28 -16.33
C GLU A 127 12.30 -16.60 -17.45
N ASP A 128 11.83 -15.38 -17.21
CA ASP A 128 11.09 -14.56 -18.17
C ASP A 128 11.97 -14.18 -19.35
N GLU A 129 13.23 -13.79 -19.11
CA GLU A 129 14.21 -13.56 -20.16
C GLU A 129 14.43 -14.81 -21.02
N ARG A 130 14.61 -15.97 -20.40
CA ARG A 130 14.81 -17.24 -21.13
C ARG A 130 13.58 -17.65 -21.94
N ARG A 131 12.37 -17.40 -21.43
CA ARG A 131 11.11 -17.87 -22.01
C ARG A 131 10.54 -16.92 -23.05
N PHE A 132 10.62 -15.62 -22.79
CA PHE A 132 9.97 -14.57 -23.57
C PHE A 132 10.97 -13.64 -24.26
N GLY A 133 12.27 -13.81 -24.01
CA GLY A 133 13.33 -12.94 -24.54
C GLY A 133 13.40 -11.58 -23.86
N THR A 134 12.72 -11.40 -22.72
CA THR A 134 12.71 -10.16 -21.96
C THR A 134 12.21 -10.39 -20.53
N ALA A 135 12.91 -9.86 -19.53
CA ALA A 135 12.40 -9.74 -18.16
C ALA A 135 11.32 -8.65 -18.04
N TYR A 136 10.35 -8.82 -17.14
CA TYR A 136 9.31 -7.82 -16.90
C TYR A 136 8.84 -7.81 -15.45
N PHE A 137 8.33 -6.67 -14.97
CA PHE A 137 7.73 -6.61 -13.63
C PHE A 137 6.38 -7.32 -13.64
N HIS A 138 6.19 -8.21 -12.67
CA HIS A 138 4.90 -8.83 -12.39
C HIS A 138 4.00 -7.90 -11.57
N THR A 139 2.70 -7.89 -11.91
CA THR A 139 1.65 -7.20 -11.14
C THR A 139 1.59 -7.72 -9.70
N GLU A 140 1.79 -9.02 -9.48
CA GLU A 140 1.76 -9.64 -8.15
C GLU A 140 2.90 -9.13 -7.24
N HIS A 141 4.10 -8.91 -7.79
CA HIS A 141 5.22 -8.37 -7.02
C HIS A 141 4.99 -6.91 -6.60
N GLN A 142 4.12 -6.18 -7.31
CA GLN A 142 3.83 -4.77 -7.03
C GLN A 142 2.71 -4.57 -6.00
N GLN A 143 2.10 -5.64 -5.49
CA GLN A 143 1.12 -5.53 -4.41
C GLN A 143 1.79 -4.96 -3.16
N TYR A 144 1.22 -3.88 -2.58
CA TYR A 144 1.89 -3.16 -1.48
C TYR A 144 2.23 -4.03 -0.26
N HIS A 145 1.44 -5.08 0.00
CA HIS A 145 1.61 -5.99 1.14
C HIS A 145 2.52 -7.19 0.83
N ARG A 146 2.97 -7.35 -0.42
CA ARG A 146 3.82 -8.46 -0.86
C ARG A 146 5.29 -8.12 -0.64
N LEU A 147 5.98 -8.96 0.11
CA LEU A 147 7.43 -8.89 0.38
C LEU A 147 8.19 -10.02 -0.32
N SER A 148 7.49 -11.08 -0.71
CA SER A 148 8.07 -12.29 -1.27
C SER A 148 7.48 -12.69 -2.61
N CYS A 149 8.24 -13.48 -3.38
CA CYS A 149 7.71 -14.12 -4.58
C CYS A 149 6.97 -15.40 -4.18
N LEU A 150 5.68 -15.51 -4.53
CA LEU A 150 4.88 -16.72 -4.26
C LEU A 150 5.35 -17.94 -5.07
N ARG A 151 5.98 -17.70 -6.23
CA ARG A 151 6.46 -18.76 -7.12
C ARG A 151 7.79 -19.34 -6.67
N HIS A 152 8.73 -18.47 -6.28
CA HIS A 152 10.10 -18.86 -5.97
C HIS A 152 10.43 -18.88 -4.47
N GLY A 153 9.57 -18.32 -3.62
CA GLY A 153 9.79 -18.32 -2.17
C GLY A 153 11.00 -17.50 -1.72
N CYS A 154 11.41 -16.50 -2.52
CA CYS A 154 12.49 -15.58 -2.18
C CYS A 154 11.96 -14.19 -1.81
N TYR A 155 12.79 -13.39 -1.14
CA TYR A 155 12.49 -11.98 -0.88
C TYR A 155 12.49 -11.18 -2.19
N LEU A 156 11.57 -10.24 -2.33
CA LEU A 156 11.54 -9.35 -3.50
C LEU A 156 12.64 -8.31 -3.38
N LYS A 157 13.35 -8.03 -4.47
CA LYS A 157 14.37 -6.97 -4.50
C LYS A 157 13.75 -5.67 -4.97
N ALA A 158 14.23 -4.57 -4.40
CA ALA A 158 13.90 -3.23 -4.83
C ALA A 158 14.80 -2.80 -5.99
N THR A 159 14.24 -2.24 -7.05
CA THR A 159 15.06 -1.63 -8.10
C THR A 159 15.63 -0.30 -7.61
N GLN A 160 16.95 -0.19 -7.57
CA GLN A 160 17.64 1.04 -7.13
C GLN A 160 17.62 2.14 -8.20
N THR A 161 17.29 1.81 -9.45
CA THR A 161 17.40 2.70 -10.59
C THR A 161 16.10 3.43 -10.88
N GLN A 162 16.15 4.76 -10.86
CA GLN A 162 15.07 5.67 -11.31
C GLN A 162 14.89 5.70 -12.84
N LYS A 163 15.66 4.90 -13.58
CA LYS A 163 15.69 4.91 -15.04
C LYS A 163 14.77 3.83 -15.57
N PHE A 164 13.95 4.18 -16.56
CA PHE A 164 13.00 3.33 -17.29
C PHE A 164 13.66 2.07 -17.80
N SER A 165 13.62 1.06 -16.96
CA SER A 165 14.29 -0.20 -17.17
C SER A 165 13.36 -1.30 -16.73
N LEU A 166 13.45 -2.40 -17.46
CA LEU A 166 12.91 -3.66 -17.03
C LEU A 166 13.72 -4.18 -15.83
N PRO A 167 13.20 -5.17 -15.08
CA PRO A 167 13.92 -5.76 -13.97
C PRO A 167 15.34 -6.16 -14.39
N PRO A 168 16.36 -5.91 -13.55
CA PRO A 168 17.70 -6.37 -13.84
C PRO A 168 17.76 -7.91 -13.81
N LEU A 169 18.69 -8.46 -14.58
CA LEU A 169 18.98 -9.90 -14.63
C LEU A 169 20.07 -10.25 -13.62
N ASP A 170 19.81 -10.03 -12.33
CA ASP A 170 20.69 -10.52 -11.29
C ASP A 170 20.34 -11.97 -10.92
N ARG A 171 21.34 -12.71 -10.41
CA ARG A 171 21.16 -14.10 -9.94
C ARG A 171 21.21 -14.22 -8.42
N GLU A 172 21.47 -13.11 -7.74
CA GLU A 172 21.60 -13.07 -6.30
C GLU A 172 20.22 -13.02 -5.67
N ARG A 173 19.77 -14.19 -5.20
CA ARG A 173 18.55 -14.33 -4.42
C ARG A 173 18.83 -14.17 -2.94
N GLU A 174 17.87 -13.58 -2.23
CA GLU A 174 17.81 -13.58 -0.78
C GLU A 174 16.64 -14.46 -0.36
N ASP A 175 16.91 -15.48 0.47
CA ASP A 175 15.87 -16.36 0.99
C ASP A 175 14.99 -15.60 1.99
N ILE A 176 13.70 -15.95 2.07
CA ILE A 176 12.76 -15.29 2.98
C ILE A 176 13.09 -15.65 4.42
N ILE A 177 13.24 -14.63 5.27
CA ILE A 177 13.33 -14.83 6.73
C ILE A 177 11.94 -15.07 7.35
N ALA A 178 11.89 -15.80 8.48
CA ALA A 178 10.64 -16.21 9.13
C ALA A 178 9.70 -15.04 9.45
N GLU A 179 10.24 -13.91 9.92
CA GLU A 179 9.47 -12.71 10.28
C GLU A 179 8.73 -12.10 9.08
N VAL A 180 9.38 -11.99 7.92
CA VAL A 180 8.76 -11.54 6.66
C VAL A 180 7.59 -12.44 6.31
N SER A 181 7.80 -13.75 6.40
CA SER A 181 6.80 -14.76 6.08
C SER A 181 5.57 -14.66 6.99
N ILE A 182 5.77 -14.43 8.30
CA ILE A 182 4.68 -14.26 9.27
C ILE A 182 3.88 -12.98 8.97
N LEU A 183 4.57 -11.84 8.83
CA LEU A 183 3.91 -10.56 8.58
C LEU A 183 3.12 -10.56 7.27
N GLU A 184 3.70 -11.05 6.18
CA GLU A 184 3.00 -11.13 4.89
C GLU A 184 1.74 -12.00 4.98
N ARG A 185 1.80 -13.15 5.68
CA ARG A 185 0.63 -14.00 5.92
C ARG A 185 -0.45 -13.28 6.72
N GLN A 186 -0.09 -12.57 7.78
CA GLN A 186 -1.03 -11.82 8.61
C GLN A 186 -1.73 -10.73 7.78
N LEU A 187 -0.97 -9.95 7.00
CA LEU A 187 -1.52 -8.93 6.12
C LEU A 187 -2.44 -9.50 5.05
N GLN A 188 -2.03 -10.60 4.41
CA GLN A 188 -2.85 -11.26 3.40
C GLN A 188 -4.17 -11.78 3.98
N LYS A 189 -4.13 -12.40 5.17
CA LYS A 189 -5.33 -12.85 5.91
C LYS A 189 -6.26 -11.67 6.18
N LEU A 190 -5.73 -10.58 6.73
CA LEU A 190 -6.51 -9.38 7.03
C LEU A 190 -7.13 -8.75 5.78
N ILE A 191 -6.37 -8.64 4.69
CA ILE A 191 -6.88 -8.14 3.40
C ILE A 191 -8.05 -8.99 2.90
N ASN A 192 -7.94 -10.31 3.01
CA ASN A 192 -9.01 -11.22 2.58
C ASN A 192 -10.27 -11.06 3.44
N ILE A 193 -10.13 -10.82 4.73
CA ILE A 193 -11.27 -10.50 5.62
C ILE A 193 -11.91 -9.16 5.22
N ILE A 194 -11.10 -8.11 5.02
CA ILE A 194 -11.59 -6.78 4.62
C ILE A 194 -12.33 -6.85 3.27
N LYS A 195 -11.81 -7.63 2.31
CA LYS A 195 -12.44 -7.76 0.98
C LYS A 195 -13.84 -8.37 1.04
N GLN A 196 -14.15 -9.18 2.07
CA GLN A 196 -15.49 -9.76 2.29
C GLN A 196 -16.50 -8.73 2.83
N VAL A 197 -16.03 -7.62 3.43
CA VAL A 197 -16.89 -6.53 3.88
C VAL A 197 -17.28 -5.65 2.68
N PRO A 198 -18.55 -5.18 2.59
CA PRO A 198 -18.97 -4.22 1.57
C PRO A 198 -18.06 -2.99 1.51
N SER A 199 -17.65 -2.57 0.31
CA SER A 199 -16.70 -1.46 0.09
C SER A 199 -16.95 -0.20 0.92
N PRO A 200 -18.19 0.33 1.03
CA PRO A 200 -18.44 1.55 1.83
C PRO A 200 -18.21 1.35 3.33
N GLU A 201 -18.25 0.11 3.83
CA GLU A 201 -18.18 -0.21 5.26
C GLU A 201 -16.78 -0.60 5.75
N ARG A 202 -15.89 -1.00 4.84
CA ARG A 202 -14.53 -1.49 5.16
C ARG A 202 -13.76 -0.56 6.10
N LYS A 203 -13.64 0.72 5.71
CA LYS A 203 -12.90 1.72 6.48
C LYS A 203 -13.62 2.11 7.77
N PRO A 204 -14.93 2.46 7.76
CA PRO A 204 -15.67 2.72 8.99
C PRO A 204 -15.56 1.61 10.04
N ARG A 205 -15.73 0.34 9.65
CA ARG A 205 -15.64 -0.80 10.57
C ARG A 205 -14.25 -0.93 11.17
N LEU A 206 -13.19 -0.90 10.34
CA LEU A 206 -11.82 -0.98 10.82
C LEU A 206 -11.47 0.17 11.77
N LEU A 207 -11.83 1.40 11.41
CA LEU A 207 -11.57 2.57 12.26
C LEU A 207 -12.34 2.50 13.58
N SER A 208 -13.55 1.94 13.58
CA SER A 208 -14.33 1.78 14.81
C SER A 208 -13.66 0.81 15.78
N LEU A 209 -13.17 -0.34 15.29
CA LEU A 209 -12.41 -1.29 16.09
C LEU A 209 -11.13 -0.69 16.65
N LEU A 210 -10.35 -0.02 15.79
CA LEU A 210 -9.11 0.62 16.21
C LEU A 210 -9.35 1.68 17.28
N LYS A 211 -10.41 2.49 17.14
CA LYS A 211 -10.79 3.48 18.16
C LYS A 211 -11.19 2.82 19.47
N GLN A 212 -11.97 1.75 19.42
CA GLN A 212 -12.35 1.00 20.62
C GLN A 212 -11.10 0.42 21.31
N LYS A 213 -10.22 -0.24 20.56
CA LYS A 213 -8.99 -0.84 21.08
C LYS A 213 -8.04 0.19 21.69
N LEU A 214 -7.95 1.37 21.08
CA LEU A 214 -7.07 2.45 21.54
C LEU A 214 -7.74 3.37 22.58
N GLY A 215 -9.00 3.13 22.95
CA GLY A 215 -9.74 3.98 23.89
C GLY A 215 -10.02 5.41 23.38
N VAL A 216 -10.12 5.59 22.05
CA VAL A 216 -10.31 6.90 21.41
C VAL A 216 -11.79 7.19 21.17
N SER A 217 -12.40 8.07 21.97
CA SER A 217 -13.76 8.58 21.74
C SER A 217 -13.77 9.95 21.05
N ARG A 218 -14.75 10.19 20.17
CA ARG A 218 -14.98 11.47 19.47
C ARG A 218 -15.15 12.68 20.40
N LEU A 219 -15.63 12.46 21.63
CA LEU A 219 -15.97 13.50 22.59
C LEU A 219 -14.85 13.83 23.59
N HIS A 220 -13.76 13.07 23.60
CA HIS A 220 -12.68 13.32 24.53
C HIS A 220 -11.79 14.46 24.03
N ARG A 221 -12.14 15.69 24.44
CA ARG A 221 -11.14 16.74 24.64
C ARG A 221 -10.00 16.12 25.46
N LEU A 222 -8.78 16.27 24.95
CA LEU A 222 -7.54 15.66 25.44
C LEU A 222 -7.38 15.90 26.95
N ARG A 223 -7.89 14.98 27.78
CA ARG A 223 -7.49 14.89 29.19
C ARG A 223 -6.09 14.25 29.23
N ASP A 224 -5.26 14.66 30.17
CA ASP A 224 -3.84 14.28 30.23
C ASP A 224 -3.58 12.76 30.26
N HIS A 225 -4.48 11.96 30.86
CA HIS A 225 -4.35 10.50 30.88
C HIS A 225 -4.53 9.87 29.50
N ASN A 226 -5.44 10.38 28.68
CA ASN A 226 -5.66 9.90 27.31
C ASN A 226 -4.47 10.29 26.41
N LEU A 227 -3.84 11.43 26.68
CA LEU A 227 -2.60 11.82 26.00
C LEU A 227 -1.46 10.85 26.29
N LYS A 228 -1.34 10.33 27.51
CA LYS A 228 -0.30 9.36 27.87
C LYS A 228 -0.47 8.04 27.11
N GLY A 229 -1.64 7.41 27.18
CA GLY A 229 -1.90 6.16 26.45
C GLY A 229 -1.74 6.31 24.94
N MET A 230 -2.16 7.45 24.39
CA MET A 230 -1.95 7.76 22.97
C MET A 230 -0.47 7.97 22.61
N ARG A 231 0.35 8.54 23.50
CA ARG A 231 1.81 8.62 23.30
C ARG A 231 2.45 7.23 23.31
N GLU A 232 2.04 6.36 24.22
CA GLU A 232 2.56 4.99 24.32
C GLU A 232 2.21 4.17 23.07
N ALA A 233 0.93 4.14 22.68
CA ALA A 233 0.49 3.48 21.46
C ALA A 233 1.27 3.99 20.24
N HIS A 234 1.52 5.28 20.20
CA HIS A 234 2.25 5.90 19.12
C HIS A 234 3.74 5.53 19.06
N VAL A 235 4.43 5.49 20.20
CA VAL A 235 5.82 4.99 20.25
C VAL A 235 5.88 3.55 19.76
N TYR A 236 4.94 2.72 20.20
CA TYR A 236 4.84 1.33 19.76
C TYR A 236 4.60 1.20 18.25
N LEU A 237 3.72 2.04 17.70
CA LEU A 237 3.46 2.06 16.26
C LEU A 237 4.69 2.50 15.46
N ALA A 238 5.41 3.52 15.93
CA ALA A 238 6.63 3.98 15.28
C ALA A 238 7.71 2.88 15.29
N GLU A 239 7.87 2.17 16.41
CA GLU A 239 8.76 1.03 16.52
C GLU A 239 8.36 -0.09 15.55
N ALA A 240 7.08 -0.47 15.51
CA ALA A 240 6.56 -1.48 14.59
C ALA A 240 6.82 -1.12 13.12
N PHE A 241 6.71 0.15 12.74
CA PHE A 241 6.94 0.64 11.38
C PHE A 241 8.44 0.73 11.01
N ASN A 242 9.31 1.04 11.99
CA ASN A 242 10.74 1.20 11.74
C ASN A 242 11.50 -0.14 11.80
N ASN A 243 10.96 -1.14 12.52
CA ASN A 243 11.54 -2.46 12.66
C ASN A 243 10.93 -3.53 11.74
N THR A 244 9.88 -3.18 10.97
CA THR A 244 9.29 -4.11 9.99
C THR A 244 10.17 -4.25 8.73
N PRO A 245 10.22 -5.44 8.10
CA PRO A 245 10.78 -5.63 6.76
C PRO A 245 10.17 -4.70 5.70
N MET A 246 8.96 -4.16 5.92
CA MET A 246 8.32 -3.22 5.00
C MET A 246 9.12 -1.93 4.80
N ARG A 247 10.00 -1.54 5.74
CA ARG A 247 10.83 -0.33 5.63
C ARG A 247 11.72 -0.31 4.37
N HIS A 248 12.01 -1.48 3.79
CA HIS A 248 12.79 -1.60 2.55
C HIS A 248 12.02 -1.08 1.33
N PHE A 249 10.69 -1.16 1.35
CA PHE A 249 9.84 -0.76 0.24
C PHE A 249 9.07 0.54 0.52
N PHE A 250 8.85 0.82 1.79
CA PHE A 250 8.09 1.97 2.24
C PHE A 250 8.97 3.01 2.91
N ARG A 251 8.94 4.23 2.38
CA ARG A 251 9.36 5.42 3.12
C ARG A 251 8.17 5.93 3.89
N TRP A 252 8.07 5.55 5.15
CA TRP A 252 7.09 6.14 6.05
C TRP A 252 7.33 7.65 6.25
N GLY A 253 8.53 8.17 5.96
CA GLY A 253 8.80 9.61 5.85
C GLY A 253 8.58 10.37 7.16
N ALA A 254 8.20 11.65 7.05
CA ALA A 254 7.77 12.51 8.16
C ALA A 254 6.58 11.91 8.95
N LEU A 255 5.92 10.87 8.40
CA LEU A 255 5.02 10.06 9.21
C LEU A 255 5.73 9.38 10.35
N CYS A 256 6.93 8.81 10.23
CA CYS A 256 7.63 8.17 11.35
C CYS A 256 8.85 8.93 11.88
N ALA A 257 9.27 10.02 11.22
CA ALA A 257 10.50 10.74 11.52
C ALA A 257 10.21 12.20 11.89
N ASP A 258 10.16 12.51 13.19
CA ASP A 258 10.31 13.83 13.84
C ASP A 258 9.62 15.08 13.24
N ARG A 259 8.77 14.96 12.23
CA ARG A 259 8.00 16.05 11.60
C ARG A 259 6.67 15.56 11.04
N TYR A 260 5.73 15.20 11.91
CA TYR A 260 4.29 14.99 11.68
C TYR A 260 3.93 14.02 10.52
N PRO A 261 3.15 12.94 10.75
CA PRO A 261 2.21 12.68 11.84
C PRO A 261 2.47 11.41 12.69
N LEU A 262 3.71 11.10 13.11
CA LEU A 262 3.96 10.16 14.25
C LEU A 262 5.03 10.68 15.22
N ASN A 263 4.91 11.95 15.62
CA ASN A 263 5.63 12.49 16.77
C ASN A 263 4.77 13.42 17.64
N ALA A 264 3.47 13.50 17.33
CA ALA A 264 2.46 14.11 18.18
C ALA A 264 1.27 13.13 18.36
N PRO A 265 0.66 13.02 19.56
CA PRO A 265 -0.54 12.19 19.79
C PRO A 265 -1.68 12.46 18.81
N HIS A 266 -1.71 13.68 18.26
CA HIS A 266 -2.68 14.13 17.27
C HIS A 266 -2.54 13.41 15.92
N GLY A 267 -1.35 12.89 15.60
CA GLY A 267 -1.09 12.19 14.35
C GLY A 267 -1.88 10.89 14.23
N LEU A 268 -1.82 10.04 15.26
CA LEU A 268 -2.62 8.80 15.31
C LEU A 268 -4.13 9.11 15.35
N LEU A 269 -4.56 10.13 16.09
CA LEU A 269 -5.96 10.56 16.08
C LEU A 269 -6.43 10.98 14.69
N THR A 270 -5.57 11.69 13.95
CA THR A 270 -5.85 12.13 12.57
C THR A 270 -5.90 10.94 11.61
N MET A 271 -5.04 9.93 11.79
CA MET A 271 -5.10 8.68 11.02
C MET A 271 -6.42 7.93 11.20
N LEU A 272 -7.01 8.05 12.39
CA LEU A 272 -8.29 7.41 12.73
C LEU A 272 -9.53 8.25 12.32
N GLN A 273 -9.35 9.39 11.67
CA GLN A 273 -10.46 10.20 11.17
C GLN A 273 -11.08 9.57 9.91
N PRO A 274 -12.42 9.46 9.85
CA PRO A 274 -13.11 8.80 8.72
C PRO A 274 -12.96 9.56 7.39
N ASP A 275 -12.83 10.88 7.44
CA ASP A 275 -12.68 11.80 6.31
C ASP A 275 -11.24 11.89 5.77
N ARG A 276 -10.25 11.39 6.53
CA ARG A 276 -8.83 11.40 6.14
C ARG A 276 -8.44 10.10 5.45
N PHE A 277 -7.80 10.19 4.30
CA PHE A 277 -7.38 9.03 3.53
C PHE A 277 -5.85 8.90 3.56
N TYR A 278 -5.41 7.68 3.84
CA TYR A 278 -4.00 7.30 3.93
C TYR A 278 -3.76 6.07 3.06
N HIS A 279 -2.49 5.76 2.84
CA HIS A 279 -2.10 4.56 2.13
C HIS A 279 -2.69 3.33 2.83
N PRO A 280 -3.31 2.36 2.12
CA PRO A 280 -3.95 1.20 2.75
C PRO A 280 -3.06 0.45 3.74
N MET A 281 -1.76 0.33 3.40
CA MET A 281 -0.75 -0.26 4.26
C MET A 281 -0.66 0.39 5.67
N ILE A 282 -0.92 1.69 5.81
CA ILE A 282 -0.92 2.36 7.12
C ILE A 282 -2.03 1.77 7.99
N TYR A 283 -3.25 1.66 7.47
CA TYR A 283 -4.37 1.08 8.22
C TYR A 283 -4.13 -0.40 8.55
N LEU A 284 -3.57 -1.15 7.60
CA LEU A 284 -3.25 -2.56 7.81
C LEU A 284 -2.17 -2.75 8.87
N MET A 285 -1.12 -1.93 8.86
CA MET A 285 -0.07 -1.99 9.88
C MET A 285 -0.62 -1.61 11.25
N ILE A 286 -1.44 -0.55 11.37
CA ILE A 286 -2.10 -0.20 12.64
C ILE A 286 -2.96 -1.38 13.13
N ALA A 287 -3.72 -2.01 12.23
CA ALA A 287 -4.55 -3.17 12.56
C ALA A 287 -3.72 -4.36 13.05
N VAL A 288 -2.68 -4.75 12.32
CA VAL A 288 -1.78 -5.85 12.73
C VAL A 288 -1.04 -5.53 14.04
N THR A 289 -0.78 -4.25 14.31
CA THR A 289 -0.08 -3.81 15.52
C THR A 289 -0.97 -3.87 16.76
N PHE A 290 -2.25 -3.49 16.66
CA PHE A 290 -3.13 -3.31 17.83
C PHE A 290 -4.27 -4.32 17.96
N LEU A 291 -4.70 -4.95 16.88
CA LEU A 291 -5.80 -5.92 16.89
C LEU A 291 -5.24 -7.33 16.90
N ASP A 292 -5.74 -8.16 17.82
CA ASP A 292 -5.46 -9.59 17.78
C ASP A 292 -6.22 -10.30 16.65
N GLU A 293 -5.96 -11.59 16.44
CA GLU A 293 -6.58 -12.34 15.34
C GLU A 293 -8.11 -12.43 15.43
N GLN A 294 -8.68 -12.43 16.64
CA GLN A 294 -10.13 -12.50 16.84
C GLN A 294 -10.75 -11.13 16.54
N GLU A 295 -10.10 -10.05 16.99
CA GLU A 295 -10.50 -8.66 16.76
C GLU A 295 -10.37 -8.24 15.29
N GLN A 296 -9.47 -8.86 14.52
CA GLN A 296 -9.33 -8.63 13.08
C GLN A 296 -10.54 -9.13 12.27
N ASN A 297 -11.45 -9.89 12.87
CA ASN A 297 -12.65 -10.37 12.19
C ASN A 297 -13.70 -9.25 12.04
N LEU A 298 -13.57 -8.47 10.96
CA LEU A 298 -14.48 -7.37 10.58
C LEU A 298 -15.88 -7.83 10.16
N LEU A 299 -16.10 -9.14 10.01
CA LEU A 299 -17.39 -9.71 9.64
C LEU A 299 -18.35 -9.79 10.81
N VAL A 300 -17.83 -9.83 12.05
CA VAL A 300 -18.68 -9.75 13.24
C VAL A 300 -19.36 -8.39 13.22
N GLU A 301 -20.70 -8.41 13.23
CA GLU A 301 -21.47 -7.21 13.49
C GLU A 301 -21.11 -6.73 14.89
N LEU A 302 -20.17 -5.80 14.97
CA LEU A 302 -20.03 -5.02 16.18
C LEU A 302 -21.35 -4.27 16.30
N PRO A 303 -22.10 -4.43 17.40
CA PRO A 303 -23.21 -3.54 17.66
C PRO A 303 -22.61 -2.16 17.57
N PHE A 304 -23.05 -1.39 16.57
CA PHE A 304 -22.70 0.02 16.47
C PHE A 304 -23.33 0.61 17.73
N ARG A 305 -22.56 0.65 18.83
CA ARG A 305 -22.99 1.28 20.06
C ARG A 305 -23.08 2.74 19.70
N GLY A 306 -24.26 3.15 19.24
CA GLY A 306 -24.64 4.53 19.11
C GLY A 306 -24.28 5.17 20.43
N GLU A 307 -23.23 5.99 20.37
CA GLU A 307 -22.76 6.97 21.34
C GLU A 307 -23.53 7.02 22.67
N ASN A 308 -23.41 5.99 23.52
CA ASN A 308 -23.96 6.04 24.86
C ASN A 308 -22.80 6.36 25.83
N PRO A 309 -22.64 7.63 26.27
CA PRO A 309 -21.41 8.16 26.86
C PRO A 309 -21.14 7.73 28.30
N ARG A 310 -21.79 6.67 28.81
CA ARG A 310 -21.83 6.33 30.24
C ARG A 310 -21.18 5.01 30.63
N GLU A 311 -20.78 4.16 29.69
CA GLU A 311 -20.02 2.97 30.05
C GLU A 311 -18.51 3.28 30.02
N PRO A 312 -17.78 3.09 31.14
CA PRO A 312 -16.33 3.21 31.13
C PRO A 312 -15.77 2.17 30.16
N LEU A 313 -14.99 2.63 29.18
CA LEU A 313 -14.28 1.73 28.27
C LEU A 313 -13.24 0.93 29.08
N PRO A 314 -13.03 -0.36 28.77
CA PRO A 314 -11.97 -1.13 29.39
C PRO A 314 -10.62 -0.45 29.11
N LEU A 315 -9.80 -0.34 30.16
CA LEU A 315 -8.41 0.12 30.04
C LEU A 315 -7.68 -0.76 29.02
N VAL A 316 -6.92 -0.11 28.13
CA VAL A 316 -6.02 -0.80 27.20
C VAL A 316 -4.96 -1.51 28.04
N ILE A 317 -5.10 -2.83 28.21
CA ILE A 317 -4.04 -3.67 28.78
C ILE A 317 -3.11 -4.02 27.63
N ILE A 318 -1.94 -3.40 27.59
CA ILE A 318 -0.86 -3.80 26.68
C ILE A 318 -0.48 -5.24 27.06
N PRO A 319 -0.49 -6.22 26.13
CA PRO A 319 -0.18 -7.61 26.46
C PRO A 319 1.22 -7.73 27.07
N GLU A 320 1.34 -8.42 28.21
CA GLU A 320 2.62 -8.58 28.91
C GLU A 320 3.68 -9.32 28.09
N SER A 321 3.26 -10.14 27.13
CA SER A 321 4.15 -10.87 26.20
C SER A 321 4.99 -9.96 25.30
N PHE A 322 4.74 -8.65 25.29
CA PHE A 322 5.46 -7.66 24.50
C PHE A 322 6.24 -6.64 25.35
N LYS A 323 6.38 -6.86 26.67
CA LYS A 323 7.41 -6.15 27.44
C LYS A 323 8.76 -6.54 26.85
N ALA A 324 9.43 -5.60 26.16
CA ALA A 324 10.79 -5.78 25.71
C ALA A 324 11.63 -6.32 26.88
N PRO A 325 12.56 -7.29 26.65
CA PRO A 325 13.49 -7.67 27.68
C PRO A 325 14.16 -6.39 28.18
N SER A 326 14.13 -6.18 29.48
CA SER A 326 14.72 -5.02 30.15
C SER A 326 16.23 -5.07 29.98
N CYS A 327 16.73 -4.70 28.80
CA CYS A 327 18.14 -4.55 28.51
C CYS A 327 18.60 -3.17 28.98
N PHE A 328 18.41 -2.86 30.26
CA PHE A 328 19.15 -1.84 31.01
C PHE A 328 19.07 -2.20 32.51
N GLY A 329 19.78 -3.26 32.88
CA GLY A 329 20.25 -3.48 34.25
C GLY A 329 21.75 -3.16 34.26
N GLY A 330 22.14 -2.14 35.03
CA GLY A 330 23.49 -1.60 35.02
C GLY A 330 24.56 -2.53 35.56
N VAL A 331 25.79 -2.27 35.09
CA VAL A 331 26.91 -1.79 35.91
C VAL A 331 27.60 -0.68 35.13
#